data_AF-A0A060CPY3-F1
#
_entry.id   AF-A0A060CPY3-F1
#
_cell.length_a   1.000
_cell.length_b   1.000
_cell.length_c   1.000
_cell.angle_alpha   90.00
_cell.angle_beta   90.00
_cell.angle_gamma   90.00
#
_symmetry.space_group_name_H-M   'P 1'
#
loop_
_entity.id
_entity.type
_entity.pdbx_description
1 polymer ?
#
loop_
_entity_poly.entity_id
_entity_poly.type
_entity_poly.pdbx_seq_one_letter_code
_entity_poly.pdbx_strand_id
1 'polypeptide(L)'
;DVYVFVHGHDFKAAIADFYRLTGPQPVVPRFALGNWWSRYHPYSAGEYTGLLDTFADHHVPLAVAVLDMDWHLVDLPADQGPGWTGFTWNRDLFPDPVGFARDLHARGLALTLNLHPADGFRSFESCYARMARRTGGSTR
;
A
#
# COMPACT_ATOMS: atom_id res chain seq x y z
N ASP A 1 -25.24 12.30 -12.37
CA ASP A 1 -26.30 12.35 -11.35
C ASP A 1 -25.98 13.37 -10.26
N VAL A 2 -27.01 13.94 -9.63
CA VAL A 2 -26.88 14.90 -8.53
C VAL A 2 -27.83 14.48 -7.41
N TYR A 3 -27.31 14.43 -6.18
CA TYR A 3 -28.08 14.13 -4.97
C TYR A 3 -27.99 15.34 -4.02
N VAL A 4 -29.12 15.75 -3.44
CA VAL A 4 -29.20 16.88 -2.50
C VAL A 4 -29.90 16.41 -1.23
N PHE A 5 -29.23 16.59 -0.08
CA PHE A 5 -29.75 16.24 1.24
C PHE A 5 -30.15 17.53 1.98
N VAL A 6 -31.45 17.74 2.21
CA VAL A 6 -31.98 18.98 2.80
C VAL A 6 -32.49 18.70 4.22
N HIS A 7 -31.62 18.89 5.22
CA HIS A 7 -31.92 18.59 6.63
C HIS A 7 -31.86 19.82 7.55
N GLY A 8 -31.74 21.04 7.01
CA GLY A 8 -31.54 22.25 7.82
C GLY A 8 -30.27 22.13 8.68
N HIS A 9 -30.42 22.13 10.00
CA HIS A 9 -29.32 21.93 10.96
C HIS A 9 -29.22 20.49 11.51
N ASP A 10 -30.04 19.55 11.04
CA ASP A 10 -29.92 18.15 11.42
C ASP A 10 -28.84 17.43 10.58
N PHE A 11 -27.59 17.75 10.91
CA PHE A 11 -26.42 17.18 10.23
C PHE A 11 -26.30 15.67 10.43
N LYS A 12 -26.83 15.13 11.54
CA LYS A 12 -26.77 13.69 11.81
C LYS A 12 -27.69 12.93 10.87
N ALA A 13 -28.90 13.43 10.63
CA ALA A 13 -29.80 12.86 9.65
C ALA A 13 -29.23 12.93 8.23
N ALA A 14 -28.60 14.06 7.86
CA ALA A 14 -27.94 14.20 6.56
C ALA A 14 -26.84 13.16 6.33
N ILE A 15 -25.96 12.95 7.31
CA ILE A 15 -24.90 11.93 7.22
C ILE A 15 -25.48 10.51 7.21
N ALA A 16 -26.56 10.25 7.97
CA ALA A 16 -27.22 8.95 7.96
C ALA A 16 -27.83 8.61 6.58
N ASP A 17 -28.50 9.57 5.93
CA ASP A 17 -29.03 9.36 4.58
C ASP A 17 -27.93 9.29 3.52
N PHE A 18 -26.83 10.03 3.69
CA PHE A 18 -25.64 9.87 2.85
C PHE A 18 -25.07 8.45 2.92
N TYR A 19 -24.94 7.87 4.13
CA TYR A 19 -24.49 6.48 4.29
C TYR A 19 -25.55 5.45 3.84
N ARG A 20 -26.84 5.78 3.86
CA ARG A 20 -27.86 4.93 3.25
C ARG A 20 -27.67 4.83 1.74
N LEU A 21 -27.25 5.91 1.09
CA LEU A 21 -26.97 5.95 -0.34
C LEU A 21 -25.61 5.33 -0.71
N THR A 22 -24.55 5.68 0.04
CA THR A 22 -23.15 5.35 -0.33
C THR A 22 -22.59 4.13 0.39
N GLY A 23 -23.33 3.57 1.36
CA GLY A 23 -22.88 2.50 2.24
C GLY A 23 -22.33 3.05 3.57
N PRO A 24 -22.37 2.25 4.65
CA PRO A 24 -21.84 2.66 5.95
C PRO A 24 -20.31 2.67 5.96
N GLN A 25 -19.74 3.36 6.95
CA GLN A 25 -18.29 3.28 7.21
C GLN A 25 -17.91 1.83 7.57
N PRO A 26 -16.95 1.20 6.86
CA PRO A 26 -16.51 -0.15 7.21
C PRO A 26 -15.75 -0.15 8.54
N VAL A 27 -15.87 -1.26 9.28
CA VAL A 27 -15.04 -1.51 10.46
C VAL A 27 -13.60 -1.71 10.00
N VAL A 28 -12.68 -0.91 10.53
CA VAL A 28 -11.25 -1.04 10.21
C VAL A 28 -10.56 -2.06 11.13
N PRO A 29 -9.52 -2.76 10.64
CA PRO A 29 -8.69 -3.59 11.50
C PRO A 29 -8.08 -2.79 12.66
N ARG A 30 -7.98 -3.39 13.85
CA ARG A 30 -7.49 -2.69 15.05
C ARG A 30 -6.09 -2.09 14.87
N PHE A 31 -5.20 -2.75 14.14
CA PHE A 31 -3.83 -2.26 13.89
C PHE A 31 -3.81 -0.91 13.16
N ALA A 32 -4.84 -0.61 12.36
CA ALA A 32 -4.90 0.63 11.59
C ALA A 32 -5.05 1.87 12.49
N LEU A 33 -5.52 1.69 13.72
CA LEU A 33 -5.66 2.75 14.74
C LEU A 33 -4.40 2.91 15.61
N GLY A 34 -3.34 2.14 15.36
CA GLY A 34 -2.05 2.27 16.06
C GLY A 34 -1.11 3.26 15.39
N ASN A 35 0.16 3.26 15.79
CA ASN A 35 1.19 4.12 15.18
C ASN A 35 1.71 3.53 13.87
N TRP A 36 1.90 4.41 12.88
CA TRP A 36 2.42 4.08 11.56
C TRP A 36 3.79 4.74 11.41
N TRP A 37 4.79 3.99 10.95
CA TRP A 37 6.04 4.58 10.51
C TRP A 37 6.08 4.64 8.99
N SER A 38 6.17 5.86 8.45
CA SER A 38 6.26 6.11 7.02
C SER A 38 7.27 7.22 6.73
N ARG A 39 8.04 7.03 5.67
CA ARG A 39 8.96 8.00 5.11
C ARG A 39 9.18 7.65 3.64
N TYR A 40 9.15 8.65 2.76
CA TYR A 40 9.65 8.47 1.40
C TYR A 40 11.16 8.30 1.43
N HIS A 41 11.59 7.03 1.41
CA HIS A 41 12.98 6.62 1.53
C HIS A 41 13.16 5.20 0.98
N PRO A 42 14.22 4.92 0.21
CA PRO A 42 14.48 3.63 -0.42
C PRO A 42 15.02 2.61 0.59
N TYR A 43 14.20 2.23 1.56
CA TYR A 43 14.60 1.26 2.58
C TYR A 43 14.96 -0.08 1.96
N SER A 44 16.12 -0.62 2.35
CA SER A 44 16.40 -2.05 2.19
C SER A 44 15.75 -2.86 3.33
N ALA A 45 15.54 -4.16 3.12
CA ALA A 45 15.00 -5.06 4.14
C ALA A 45 15.84 -5.03 5.43
N GLY A 46 17.18 -5.01 5.31
CA GLY A 46 18.09 -4.94 6.45
C GLY A 46 18.03 -3.61 7.18
N GLU A 47 18.03 -2.50 6.45
CA GLU A 47 17.89 -1.16 7.01
C GLU A 47 16.57 -0.99 7.77
N TYR A 48 15.45 -1.43 7.17
CA TYR A 48 14.14 -1.34 7.80
C TYR A 48 14.06 -2.18 9.07
N THR A 49 14.64 -3.39 9.05
CA THR A 49 14.67 -4.27 10.23
C THR A 49 15.47 -3.63 11.37
N GLY A 50 16.65 -3.07 11.09
CA GLY A 50 17.44 -2.35 12.10
C GLY A 50 16.76 -1.09 12.64
N LEU A 51 15.97 -0.41 11.81
CA LEU A 51 15.13 0.70 12.26
C LEU A 51 14.06 0.21 13.24
N LEU A 52 13.40 -0.92 12.97
CA LEU A 52 12.42 -1.50 13.87
C LEU A 52 13.04 -1.95 15.20
N ASP A 53 14.26 -2.47 15.17
CA ASP A 53 15.03 -2.78 16.38
C ASP A 53 15.27 -1.51 17.21
N THR A 54 15.62 -0.39 16.54
CA THR A 54 15.77 0.91 17.20
C THR A 54 14.45 1.39 17.86
N PHE A 55 13.31 1.23 17.19
CA PHE A 55 12.00 1.55 17.79
C PHE A 55 11.71 0.71 19.04
N ALA A 56 12.02 -0.58 18.99
CA ALA A 56 11.86 -1.49 20.12
C ALA A 56 12.78 -1.11 21.29
N ASP A 57 14.05 -0.80 21.03
CA ASP A 57 15.03 -0.38 22.05
C ASP A 57 14.59 0.91 22.75
N HIS A 58 13.99 1.84 22.01
CA HIS A 58 13.44 3.08 22.56
C HIS A 58 12.03 2.93 23.15
N HIS A 59 11.48 1.72 23.19
CA HIS A 59 10.14 1.43 23.71
C HIS A 59 9.02 2.24 23.02
N VAL A 60 9.19 2.52 21.73
CA VAL A 60 8.20 3.25 20.93
C VAL A 60 7.38 2.23 20.14
N PRO A 61 6.07 2.05 20.46
CA PRO A 61 5.26 1.03 19.82
C PRO A 61 4.88 1.43 18.39
N LEU A 62 4.99 0.47 17.48
CA LEU A 62 4.48 0.56 16.11
C LEU A 62 3.43 -0.51 15.86
N ALA A 63 2.47 -0.20 14.99
CA ALA A 63 1.44 -1.13 14.55
C ALA A 63 1.52 -1.41 13.04
N VAL A 64 2.00 -0.44 12.25
CA VAL A 64 2.08 -0.57 10.78
C VAL A 64 3.44 -0.11 10.27
N ALA A 65 4.07 -1.01 9.52
CA ALA A 65 5.24 -0.75 8.70
C ALA A 65 4.78 -0.29 7.31
N VAL A 66 5.19 0.92 6.91
CA VAL A 66 4.95 1.45 5.57
C VAL A 66 6.25 1.37 4.77
N LEU A 67 6.19 0.72 3.61
CA LEU A 67 7.20 0.86 2.57
C LEU A 67 6.69 1.82 1.49
N ASP A 68 7.47 2.84 1.22
CA ASP A 68 7.20 3.78 0.12
C ASP A 68 7.63 3.18 -1.24
N MET A 69 7.53 3.96 -2.31
CA MET A 69 7.69 3.58 -3.73
C MET A 69 8.71 2.47 -4.05
N ASP A 70 9.88 2.52 -3.44
CA ASP A 70 11.03 1.66 -3.78
C ASP A 70 10.86 0.17 -3.39
N TRP A 71 9.75 -0.21 -2.73
CA TRP A 71 9.41 -1.64 -2.62
C TRP A 71 9.25 -2.28 -4.01
N HIS A 72 8.85 -1.49 -5.02
CA HIS A 72 8.81 -1.89 -6.42
C HIS A 72 9.90 -1.20 -7.26
N LEU A 73 10.05 -1.63 -8.51
CA LEU A 73 10.99 -1.02 -9.45
C LEU A 73 10.55 0.41 -9.79
N VAL A 74 11.40 1.40 -9.47
CA VAL A 74 11.15 2.83 -9.74
C VAL A 74 12.12 3.41 -10.79
N ASP A 75 13.36 2.93 -10.81
CA ASP A 75 14.36 3.30 -11.80
C ASP A 75 14.26 2.38 -13.02
N LEU A 76 13.47 2.79 -14.00
CA LEU A 76 13.19 2.02 -15.21
C LEU A 76 13.83 2.67 -16.45
N PRO A 77 14.17 1.87 -17.48
CA PRO A 77 14.54 2.40 -18.79
C PRO A 77 13.47 3.35 -19.36
N ALA A 78 13.89 4.36 -20.12
CA ALA A 78 13.01 5.40 -20.63
C ALA A 78 11.85 4.87 -21.50
N ASP A 79 12.05 3.75 -22.19
CA ASP A 79 11.04 3.07 -23.02
C ASP A 79 10.00 2.28 -22.19
N GLN A 80 10.25 2.08 -20.89
CA GLN A 80 9.35 1.37 -19.97
C GLN A 80 8.47 2.32 -19.14
N GLY A 81 8.58 3.63 -19.35
CA GLY A 81 7.76 4.66 -18.68
C GLY A 81 8.20 5.01 -17.25
N PRO A 82 7.50 5.94 -16.56
CA PRO A 82 7.89 6.41 -15.23
C PRO A 82 7.70 5.32 -14.17
N GLY A 83 8.58 5.22 -13.18
CA GLY A 83 8.46 4.31 -12.04
C GLY A 83 7.36 4.64 -11.03
N TRP A 84 6.28 5.29 -11.45
CA TRP A 84 5.18 5.71 -10.56
C TRP A 84 4.19 4.58 -10.24
N THR A 85 4.02 3.63 -11.15
CA THR A 85 3.24 2.41 -10.94
C THR A 85 4.16 1.21 -11.05
N GLY A 86 4.14 0.31 -10.06
CA GLY A 86 4.87 -0.94 -10.14
C GLY A 86 4.23 -2.08 -9.35
N PHE A 87 4.44 -3.31 -9.82
CA PHE A 87 3.89 -4.54 -9.22
C PHE A 87 4.94 -5.63 -8.99
N THR A 88 6.21 -5.32 -9.26
CA THR A 88 7.35 -6.23 -9.13
C THR A 88 8.24 -5.72 -8.02
N TRP A 89 8.42 -6.57 -7.00
CA TRP A 89 9.32 -6.31 -5.88
C TRP A 89 10.74 -6.01 -6.37
N ASN A 90 11.31 -4.92 -5.88
CA ASN A 90 12.71 -4.60 -6.05
C ASN A 90 13.57 -5.59 -5.25
N ARG A 91 14.22 -6.52 -5.95
CA ARG A 91 15.00 -7.60 -5.32
C ARG A 91 16.36 -7.14 -4.80
N ASP A 92 16.83 -5.97 -5.20
CA ASP A 92 18.07 -5.39 -4.66
C ASP A 92 17.85 -4.85 -3.24
N LEU A 93 16.68 -4.25 -2.99
CA LEU A 93 16.28 -3.78 -1.66
C LEU A 93 15.62 -4.88 -0.81
N PHE A 94 14.82 -5.75 -1.44
CA PHE A 94 14.08 -6.83 -0.78
C PHE A 94 14.34 -8.18 -1.49
N PRO A 95 15.48 -8.84 -1.22
CA PRO A 95 15.83 -10.12 -1.85
C PRO A 95 14.79 -11.22 -1.57
N ASP A 96 14.29 -11.29 -0.33
CA ASP A 96 13.21 -12.18 0.10
C ASP A 96 12.04 -11.38 0.74
N PRO A 97 11.11 -10.84 -0.07
CA PRO A 97 9.99 -10.05 0.43
C PRO A 97 8.99 -10.87 1.22
N VAL A 98 8.91 -12.19 0.97
CA VAL A 98 8.03 -13.10 1.72
C VAL A 98 8.61 -13.34 3.11
N GLY A 99 9.92 -13.59 3.20
CA GLY A 99 10.64 -13.66 4.47
C GLY A 99 10.54 -12.36 5.26
N PHE A 100 10.78 -11.22 4.60
CA PHE A 100 10.66 -9.90 5.22
C PHE A 100 9.24 -9.64 5.77
N ALA A 101 8.19 -9.87 4.98
CA ALA A 101 6.82 -9.71 5.46
C ALA A 101 6.48 -10.65 6.62
N ARG A 102 7.01 -11.88 6.61
CA ARG A 102 6.85 -12.83 7.72
C ARG A 102 7.51 -12.33 9.00
N ASP A 103 8.70 -11.74 8.91
CA ASP A 103 9.40 -11.14 10.06
C ASP A 103 8.59 -9.98 10.66
N LEU A 104 8.08 -9.07 9.82
CA LEU A 104 7.20 -7.98 10.27
C LEU A 104 5.95 -8.50 11.01
N HIS A 105 5.30 -9.52 10.45
CA HIS A 105 4.13 -10.14 11.08
C HIS A 105 4.48 -10.83 12.40
N ALA A 106 5.65 -11.48 12.50
CA ALA A 106 6.13 -12.09 13.74
C ALA A 106 6.40 -11.04 14.84
N ARG A 107 6.78 -9.81 14.44
CA ARG A 107 6.90 -8.63 15.31
C ARG A 107 5.55 -7.99 15.65
N GLY A 108 4.43 -8.52 15.15
CA GLY A 108 3.09 -8.00 15.39
C GLY A 108 2.71 -6.76 14.56
N LEU A 109 3.49 -6.45 13.52
CA LEU A 109 3.26 -5.31 12.63
C LEU A 109 2.40 -5.74 11.43
N ALA A 110 1.49 -4.88 10.99
CA ALA A 110 0.94 -4.96 9.65
C ALA A 110 1.90 -4.32 8.64
N LEU A 111 1.93 -4.82 7.41
CA LEU A 111 2.69 -4.24 6.30
C LEU A 111 1.74 -3.56 5.31
N THR A 112 2.07 -2.34 4.90
CA THR A 112 1.43 -1.66 3.77
C THR A 112 2.49 -1.17 2.78
N LEU A 113 2.11 -1.16 1.51
CA LEU A 113 2.95 -0.77 0.38
C LEU A 113 2.34 0.45 -0.29
N ASN A 114 3.11 1.52 -0.49
CA ASN A 114 2.65 2.66 -1.27
C ASN A 114 2.55 2.28 -2.75
N LEU A 115 1.38 2.43 -3.35
CA LEU A 115 1.15 2.10 -4.75
C LEU A 115 0.30 3.19 -5.39
N HIS A 116 0.76 3.73 -6.53
CA HIS A 116 -0.03 4.60 -7.37
C HIS A 116 -0.46 3.85 -8.65
N PRO A 117 -1.68 3.32 -8.74
CA PRO A 117 -2.14 2.56 -9.90
C PRO A 117 -2.62 3.50 -11.03
N ALA A 118 -1.68 4.14 -11.74
CA ALA A 118 -1.98 5.10 -12.81
C ALA A 118 -1.89 4.47 -14.22
N ASP A 119 -0.91 3.59 -14.46
CA ASP A 119 -0.52 3.19 -15.82
C ASP A 119 -0.76 1.70 -16.15
N GLY A 120 -1.54 1.00 -15.34
CA GLY A 120 -1.81 -0.42 -15.52
C GLY A 120 -0.58 -1.32 -15.34
N PHE A 121 -0.62 -2.53 -15.90
CA PHE A 121 0.47 -3.51 -15.81
C PHE A 121 1.38 -3.41 -17.04
N ARG A 122 2.67 -3.19 -16.83
CA ARG A 122 3.66 -3.04 -17.91
C ARG A 122 4.36 -4.37 -18.21
N SER A 123 4.91 -4.52 -19.41
CA SER A 123 5.43 -5.79 -19.92
C SER A 123 6.60 -6.38 -19.12
N PHE A 124 7.43 -5.52 -18.50
CA PHE A 124 8.53 -5.95 -17.64
C PHE A 124 8.05 -6.53 -16.30
N GLU A 125 6.80 -6.26 -15.90
CA GLU A 125 6.27 -6.72 -14.63
C GLU A 125 6.24 -8.25 -14.58
N SER A 126 6.77 -8.82 -13.49
CA SER A 126 6.74 -10.26 -13.24
C SER A 126 5.33 -10.88 -13.31
N CYS A 127 4.31 -10.07 -13.06
CA CYS A 127 2.91 -10.48 -13.13
C CYS A 127 2.22 -10.21 -14.48
N TYR A 128 2.89 -9.55 -15.44
CA TYR A 128 2.27 -9.07 -16.69
C TYR A 128 1.53 -10.17 -17.45
N ALA A 129 2.18 -11.28 -17.76
CA ALA A 129 1.56 -12.38 -18.51
C ALA A 129 0.34 -12.98 -17.81
N ARG A 130 0.29 -12.93 -16.48
CA ARG A 130 -0.88 -13.35 -15.70
C ARG A 130 -2.00 -12.32 -15.80
N MET A 131 -1.65 -11.03 -15.70
CA MET A 131 -2.64 -9.94 -15.74
C MET A 131 -3.22 -9.73 -17.13
N ALA A 132 -2.40 -9.73 -18.19
CA ALA A 132 -2.84 -9.66 -19.58
C ALA A 132 -3.89 -10.76 -19.89
N ARG A 133 -3.65 -12.01 -19.48
CA ARG A 133 -4.64 -13.10 -19.64
C ARG A 133 -5.96 -12.84 -18.91
N ARG A 134 -5.93 -12.19 -17.74
CA ARG A 134 -7.13 -11.90 -16.95
C ARG A 134 -7.93 -10.72 -17.50
N THR A 135 -7.26 -9.77 -18.13
CA THR A 135 -7.90 -8.56 -18.67
C THR A 135 -8.23 -8.67 -20.16
N GLY A 136 -8.00 -9.84 -20.79
CA GLY A 136 -8.23 -10.04 -22.22
C GLY A 136 -7.17 -9.41 -23.12
N GLY A 137 -6.01 -9.03 -22.57
CA GLY A 137 -4.88 -8.46 -23.30
C GLY A 137 -3.93 -9.50 -23.91
N SER A 138 -3.10 -9.06 -24.86
CA SER A 138 -2.05 -9.88 -25.47
C SER A 138 -0.90 -10.15 -24.51
N THR A 139 -0.39 -11.39 -24.51
CA THR A 139 0.89 -11.77 -23.86
C THR A 139 2.06 -11.86 -24.85
N ARG A 140 1.81 -11.55 -26.13
CA ARG A 140 2.80 -11.47 -27.20
C ARG A 140 3.17 -10.03 -27.45
#